data_AF-A0A9E7B1H7-F1
#
_entry.id   AF-A0A9E7B1H7-F1
#
_cell.length_a   1.000
_cell.length_b   1.000
_cell.length_c   1.000
_cell.angle_alpha   90.00
_cell.angle_beta   90.00
_cell.angle_gamma   90.00
#
_symmetry.space_group_name_H-M   'P 1'
#
loop_
_entity.id
_entity.type
_entity.pdbx_description
1 polymer ?
#
loop_
_entity_poly.entity_id
_entity_poly.type
_entity_poly.pdbx_seq_one_letter_code
_entity_poly.pdbx_strand_id
1 'polypeptide(L)' 'MRFAAPLIKGTLIKRYKRFLSDIELESGEVVTAHVANPGSMMGLKEPG' A
#
# COMPACT_ATOMS: atom_id res chain seq x y z
N MET A 1 -11.89 9.25 -12.41
CA MET A 1 -11.71 7.79 -12.34
C MET A 1 -12.98 7.16 -11.78
N ARG A 2 -13.32 5.93 -12.18
CA ARG A 2 -14.44 5.14 -11.62
C ARG A 2 -13.86 3.83 -11.07
N PHE A 3 -13.94 3.63 -9.76
CA PHE A 3 -13.55 2.37 -9.11
C PHE A 3 -14.81 1.52 -8.88
N ALA A 4 -14.67 0.20 -8.93
CA ALA A 4 -15.79 -0.73 -8.72
C ALA A 4 -16.30 -0.74 -7.26
N ALA A 5 -15.48 -0.26 -6.33
CA ALA A 5 -15.80 -0.09 -4.92
C ALA A 5 -15.06 1.16 -4.37
N PRO A 6 -15.49 1.71 -3.22
CA PRO A 6 -14.75 2.75 -2.52
C PRO A 6 -13.33 2.31 -2.18
N LEU A 7 -12.37 3.24 -2.23
CA LEU A 7 -11.01 3.00 -1.78
C LEU A 7 -10.94 3.05 -0.26
N ILE A 8 -10.12 2.18 0.32
CA ILE A 8 -9.84 2.14 1.76
C ILE A 8 -8.50 2.84 1.99
N LYS A 9 -8.47 3.80 2.91
CA LYS A 9 -7.24 4.50 3.30
C LYS A 9 -6.42 3.64 4.25
N GLY A 10 -5.10 3.70 4.12
CA GLY A 10 -4.17 3.12 5.07
C GLY A 10 -2.80 3.77 5.00
N THR A 11 -2.01 3.57 6.04
CA THR A 11 -0.64 4.09 6.19
C THR A 11 0.36 3.03 5.78
N LEU A 12 1.30 3.38 4.90
CA LEU A 12 2.33 2.45 4.47
C LEU A 12 3.31 2.17 5.61
N ILE A 13 3.47 0.89 5.97
CA ILE A 13 4.49 0.46 6.93
C ILE A 13 5.78 0.12 6.19
N LYS A 14 5.68 -0.71 5.14
CA LYS A 14 6.84 -1.12 4.32
C LYS A 14 6.40 -1.71 3.00
N ARG A 15 7.23 -1.54 1.96
CA ARG A 15 7.17 -2.29 0.69
C ARG A 15 8.33 -3.28 0.62
N TYR A 16 8.05 -4.51 0.20
CA TYR A 16 9.05 -5.58 0.10
C TYR A 16 8.73 -6.55 -1.03
N LYS A 17 9.71 -7.39 -1.39
CA LYS A 17 9.61 -8.42 -2.45
C LYS A 17 8.97 -7.88 -3.75
N ARG A 18 9.21 -6.60 -4.07
CA ARG A 18 8.70 -5.81 -5.20
C ARG A 18 7.19 -5.58 -5.21
N PHE A 19 6.38 -6.60 -4.94
CA PHE A 19 4.93 -6.63 -5.16
C PHE A 19 4.09 -6.73 -3.88
N LEU A 20 4.73 -6.65 -2.70
CA LEU A 20 4.05 -6.74 -1.42
C LEU A 20 4.28 -5.46 -0.61
N SER A 21 3.27 -5.05 0.15
CA SER A 21 3.38 -3.99 1.15
C SER A 21 2.50 -4.29 2.35
N ASP A 22 3.00 -3.99 3.53
CA ASP A 22 2.17 -4.01 4.74
C ASP A 22 1.63 -2.59 4.97
N ILE A 23 0.32 -2.51 5.20
CA ILE A 23 -0.45 -1.27 5.36
C ILE A 23 -1.22 -1.36 6.68
N GLU A 24 -1.16 -0.30 7.49
CA GLU A 24 -2.02 -0.13 8.66
C GLU A 24 -3.32 0.57 8.25
N LEU A 25 -4.47 -0.04 8.53
CA LEU A 25 -5.78 0.56 8.30
C LEU A 25 -6.17 1.48 9.46
N GLU A 26 -7.19 2.32 9.27
CA GLU A 26 -7.71 3.19 10.34
C GLU A 26 -8.25 2.42 11.56
N SER A 27 -8.60 1.14 11.39
CA SER A 27 -8.97 0.23 12.48
C SER A 27 -7.80 -0.23 13.35
N GLY A 28 -6.55 0.01 12.93
CA GLY A 28 -5.34 -0.55 13.51
C GLY A 28 -4.98 -1.96 12.99
N GLU A 29 -5.80 -2.52 12.09
CA GLU A 29 -5.49 -3.79 11.43
C GLU A 29 -4.33 -3.61 10.44
N VAL A 30 -3.38 -4.55 10.45
CA VAL A 30 -2.30 -4.59 9.46
C VAL A 30 -2.64 -5.61 8.38
N VAL A 31 -2.72 -5.14 7.14
CA VAL A 31 -3.01 -5.99 5.97
C VAL A 31 -1.85 -6.00 5.00
N THR A 32 -1.68 -7.11 4.27
CA THR A 32 -0.75 -7.18 3.13
C THR A 32 -1.48 -6.83 1.84
N ALA A 33 -1.04 -5.76 1.18
CA ALA A 33 -1.57 -5.30 -0.10
C ALA A 33 -0.61 -5.63 -1.26
N HIS A 34 -1.18 -5.83 -2.45
CA HIS A 34 -0.42 -5.98 -3.69
C HIS A 34 0.06 -4.61 -4.19
N VAL A 35 1.35 -4.49 -4.50
CA VAL A 35 1.92 -3.31 -5.15
C VAL A 35 1.92 -3.52 -6.66
N ALA A 36 0.93 -2.95 -7.35
CA ALA A 36 0.79 -3.02 -8.81
C ALA A 36 1.77 -2.10 -9.57
N ASN A 37 3.02 -1.98 -9.09
CA ASN A 37 4.10 -1.23 -9.73
C ASN A 37 5.41 -2.04 -9.68
N PRO A 38 5.93 -2.51 -10.83
CA PRO A 38 7.18 -3.28 -10.87
C PRO A 38 8.44 -2.42 -10.71
N GLY A 39 8.33 -1.09 -10.83
CA GLY A 39 9.43 -0.12 -10.78
C GLY A 39 9.90 0.25 -9.37
N SER A 40 10.88 1.15 -9.29
CA SER A 40 11.60 1.47 -8.04
C SER A 40 10.73 2.17 -6.99
N MET A 41 9.70 2.91 -7.41
CA MET A 41 8.89 3.82 -6.57
C MET A 41 9.76 4.78 -5.74
N MET A 42 10.87 5.25 -6.31
CA MET A 42 11.76 6.21 -5.64
C MET A 42 10.97 7.47 -5.25
N GLY A 43 11.01 7.84 -3.97
CA GLY A 43 10.25 8.96 -3.41
C GLY A 43 8.76 8.69 -3.12
N LEU A 44 8.26 7.47 -3.35
CA LEU A 44 6.84 7.11 -3.18
C LEU A 44 6.59 5.90 -2.26
N LYS A 45 7.64 5.34 -1.66
CA LYS A 45 7.57 4.08 -0.88
C LYS A 45 8.07 4.21 0.56
N GLU A 46 8.32 5.44 0.99
CA GLU A 46 8.74 5.70 2.37
C GLU A 46 7.55 5.48 3.31
N PRO A 47 7.77 4.88 4.49
CA PRO A 47 6.70 4.71 5.48
C PRO A 47 6.17 6.05 5.99
N GLY A 48 4.88 6.08 6.37
CA GLY A 48 4.20 7.26 6.93
C GLY A 48 2.91 7.65 6.22
#